data_AF-A0A484K299-F1
#
_entry.id   AF-A0A484K299-F1
#
_cell.length_a   1.000
_cell.length_b   1.000
_cell.length_c   1.000
_cell.angle_alpha   90.00
_cell.angle_beta   90.00
_cell.angle_gamma   90.00
#
_symmetry.space_group_name_H-M   'P 1'
#
loop_
_entity.id
_entity.type
_entity.pdbx_description
1 polymer ?
#
loop_
_entity_poly.entity_id
_entity_poly.type
_entity_poly.pdbx_seq_one_letter_code
_entity_poly.pdbx_strand_id
1 'polypeptide(L)'
;MMLCCREAISMMLSQPRGGHVFNVDGAGSNGRPTPRFAAYGATKRSVVHLTKSLQAELEMQDVKNVVVHNLSPGMVTTDLLMSGATTKQAKFFINVLAEPPDVVANYLVPNIRSIPTRGSTKPTYIRFLTGLKAYSQIFSRIAFGARRNRYIPED
;
A
#
# COMPACT_ATOMS: atom_id res chain seq x y z
N MET A 1 -12.36 -0.56 8.63
CA MET A 1 -12.06 -1.28 7.36
C MET A 1 -13.09 -2.35 7.06
N MET A 2 -13.22 -3.41 7.88
CA MET A 2 -14.21 -4.48 7.67
C MET A 2 -15.63 -3.95 7.43
N LEU A 3 -16.10 -3.03 8.28
CA LEU A 3 -17.41 -2.39 8.13
C LEU A 3 -17.55 -1.63 6.80
N CYS A 4 -16.50 -0.91 6.38
CA CYS A 4 -16.49 -0.19 5.11
C CYS A 4 -16.51 -1.13 3.91
N CYS A 5 -15.75 -2.23 3.96
CA CYS A 5 -15.78 -3.25 2.89
C CYS A 5 -17.16 -3.90 2.80
N ARG A 6 -17.78 -4.26 3.93
CA ARG A 6 -19.13 -4.83 3.95
C ARG A 6 -20.13 -3.90 3.27
N GLU A 7 -20.15 -2.64 3.67
CA GLU A 7 -21.08 -1.66 3.11
C GLU A 7 -20.82 -1.37 1.63
N ALA A 8 -19.55 -1.15 1.25
CA ALA A 8 -19.18 -0.89 -0.12
C ALA A 8 -19.52 -2.07 -1.04
N ILE A 9 -19.24 -3.31 -0.62
CA ILE A 9 -19.56 -4.51 -1.39
C ILE A 9 -21.08 -4.65 -1.52
N SER A 10 -21.84 -4.50 -0.43
CA SER A 10 -23.31 -4.58 -0.46
C SER A 10 -23.91 -3.57 -1.43
N MET A 11 -23.41 -2.32 -1.43
CA MET A 11 -23.83 -1.29 -2.36
C MET A 11 -23.41 -1.58 -3.81
N MET A 12 -22.20 -2.11 -4.04
CA MET A 12 -21.73 -2.42 -5.39
C MET A 12 -22.48 -3.62 -6.00
N LEU A 13 -22.89 -4.59 -5.19
CA LEU A 13 -23.69 -5.73 -5.62
C LEU A 13 -25.06 -5.33 -6.19
N SER A 14 -25.67 -4.26 -5.68
CA SER A 14 -26.95 -3.75 -6.21
C SER A 14 -26.80 -2.91 -7.48
N GLN A 15 -25.57 -2.59 -7.90
CA GLN A 15 -25.30 -1.80 -9.11
C GLN A 15 -25.09 -2.72 -10.33
N PRO A 16 -25.70 -2.44 -11.49
CA PRO A 16 -25.52 -3.25 -12.70
C PRO A 16 -24.05 -3.40 -13.15
N ARG A 17 -23.23 -2.37 -12.90
CA ARG A 17 -21.80 -2.37 -13.28
C ARG A 17 -20.89 -3.07 -12.26
N GLY A 18 -21.41 -3.40 -11.07
CA GLY A 18 -20.60 -3.83 -9.94
C GLY A 18 -19.64 -2.75 -9.44
N GLY A 19 -18.43 -3.14 -9.02
CA GLY A 19 -17.45 -2.16 -8.54
C GLY A 19 -16.11 -2.74 -8.10
N HIS A 20 -15.20 -1.83 -7.75
CA HIS A 20 -13.84 -2.17 -7.33
C HIS A 20 -13.53 -1.53 -5.99
N VAL A 21 -13.09 -2.34 -5.02
CA VAL A 21 -12.65 -1.88 -3.69
C VAL A 21 -11.13 -1.94 -3.63
N PHE A 22 -10.46 -0.81 -3.39
CA PHE A 22 -9.01 -0.75 -3.27
C PHE A 22 -8.57 -0.54 -1.82
N ASN A 23 -8.07 -1.60 -1.19
CA ASN A 23 -7.61 -1.58 0.19
C ASN A 23 -6.13 -1.19 0.26
N VAL A 24 -5.82 -0.18 1.08
CA VAL A 24 -4.46 0.37 1.19
C VAL A 24 -3.70 -0.24 2.37
N ASP A 25 -2.63 -0.97 2.09
CA ASP A 25 -1.73 -1.50 3.10
C ASP A 25 -0.55 -0.56 3.43
N GLY A 26 0.37 -1.03 4.27
CA GLY A 26 1.56 -0.28 4.67
C GLY A 26 2.63 -1.18 5.27
N ALA A 27 3.60 -0.59 5.99
CA ALA A 27 4.68 -1.34 6.63
C ALA A 27 4.13 -2.47 7.54
N GLY A 28 4.77 -3.65 7.50
CA GLY A 28 4.32 -4.85 8.20
C GLY A 28 3.33 -5.74 7.41
N SER A 29 2.77 -5.25 6.30
CA SER A 29 1.80 -6.01 5.48
C SER A 29 2.35 -7.33 4.92
N ASN A 30 3.66 -7.41 4.68
CA ASN A 30 4.35 -8.63 4.25
C ASN A 30 4.66 -9.62 5.38
N GLY A 31 4.29 -9.31 6.63
CA GLY A 31 4.55 -10.15 7.80
C GLY A 31 5.95 -9.95 8.41
N ARG A 32 6.74 -8.99 7.90
CA ARG A 32 8.01 -8.64 8.56
C ARG A 32 7.74 -7.90 9.88
N PRO A 33 8.55 -8.15 10.92
CA PRO A 33 8.45 -7.40 12.16
C PRO A 33 8.55 -5.89 11.95
N THR A 34 7.81 -5.15 12.77
CA THR A 34 7.84 -3.68 12.80
C THR A 34 8.17 -3.22 14.22
N PRO A 35 9.46 -3.31 14.64
CA PRO A 35 9.86 -2.87 15.97
C PRO A 35 9.38 -1.43 16.24
N ARG A 36 8.88 -1.17 17.45
CA ARG A 36 8.28 0.11 17.88
C ARG A 36 6.94 0.47 17.22
N PHE A 37 6.48 -0.30 16.23
CA PHE A 37 5.21 -0.12 15.52
C PHE A 37 4.40 -1.42 15.43
N ALA A 38 4.54 -2.32 16.41
CA ALA A 38 3.97 -3.67 16.36
C ALA A 38 2.44 -3.67 16.13
N ALA A 39 1.70 -2.82 16.84
CA ALA A 39 0.26 -2.67 16.65
C ALA A 39 -0.07 -2.20 15.23
N TYR A 40 0.64 -1.18 14.74
CA TYR A 40 0.48 -0.70 13.36
C TYR A 40 0.77 -1.82 12.34
N GLY A 41 1.90 -2.52 12.46
CA GLY A 41 2.25 -3.62 11.56
C GLY A 41 1.24 -4.77 11.60
N ALA A 42 0.74 -5.12 12.78
CA ALA A 42 -0.32 -6.12 12.94
C ALA A 42 -1.60 -5.70 12.21
N THR A 43 -2.03 -4.44 12.35
CA THR A 43 -3.21 -3.93 11.60
C THR A 43 -2.97 -3.92 10.09
N LYS A 44 -1.77 -3.56 9.62
CA LYS A 44 -1.46 -3.57 8.18
C LYS A 44 -1.33 -4.99 7.62
N ARG A 45 -0.95 -5.97 8.44
CA ARG A 45 -1.00 -7.38 8.06
C ARG A 45 -2.44 -7.89 7.97
N SER A 46 -3.31 -7.49 8.89
CA SER A 46 -4.71 -7.90 8.87
C SER A 46 -5.46 -7.34 7.63
N VAL A 47 -5.10 -6.15 7.14
CA VAL A 47 -5.61 -5.60 5.86
C VAL A 47 -5.39 -6.58 4.70
N VAL A 48 -4.17 -7.08 4.52
CA VAL A 48 -3.83 -8.02 3.43
C VAL A 48 -4.58 -9.34 3.59
N HIS A 49 -4.67 -9.83 4.83
CA HIS A 49 -5.38 -11.08 5.11
C HIS A 49 -6.87 -10.93 4.82
N LEU A 50 -7.51 -9.88 5.33
CA LEU A 50 -8.92 -9.56 5.08
C LEU A 50 -9.21 -9.41 3.58
N THR A 51 -8.37 -8.70 2.82
CA THR A 51 -8.53 -8.58 1.36
C THR A 51 -8.54 -9.96 0.69
N LYS A 52 -7.62 -10.86 1.05
CA LYS A 52 -7.55 -12.21 0.49
C LYS A 52 -8.76 -13.06 0.86
N SER A 53 -9.23 -12.96 2.12
CA SER A 53 -10.44 -13.63 2.57
C SER A 53 -11.67 -13.16 1.78
N LEU A 54 -11.85 -11.84 1.64
CA LEU A 54 -12.95 -11.27 0.85
C LEU A 54 -12.90 -11.67 -0.63
N GLN A 55 -11.70 -11.75 -1.22
CA GLN A 55 -11.54 -12.25 -2.59
C GLN A 55 -12.04 -13.69 -2.73
N ALA A 56 -11.65 -14.58 -1.80
CA ALA A 56 -12.11 -15.95 -1.79
C ALA A 56 -13.62 -16.07 -1.51
N GLU A 57 -14.17 -15.25 -0.61
CA GLU A 57 -15.61 -15.21 -0.29
C GLU A 57 -16.45 -14.80 -1.49
N LEU A 58 -16.03 -13.78 -2.24
CA LEU A 58 -16.71 -13.35 -3.47
C LEU A 58 -16.66 -14.44 -4.56
N GLU A 59 -15.54 -15.15 -4.68
CA GLU A 59 -15.41 -16.28 -5.60
C GLU A 59 -16.33 -17.45 -5.19
N MET A 60 -16.40 -17.80 -3.90
CA MET A 60 -17.30 -18.83 -3.38
C MET A 60 -18.78 -18.50 -3.61
N GLN A 61 -19.13 -17.22 -3.73
CA GLN A 61 -20.49 -16.73 -4.01
C GLN A 61 -20.76 -16.47 -5.50
N ASP A 62 -19.84 -16.85 -6.40
CA ASP A 62 -19.88 -16.58 -7.84
C ASP A 62 -20.07 -15.09 -8.21
N VAL A 63 -19.59 -14.17 -7.35
CA VAL A 63 -19.66 -12.73 -7.60
C VAL A 63 -18.52 -12.32 -8.53
N LYS A 64 -18.86 -11.95 -9.78
CA LYS A 64 -17.88 -11.62 -10.83
C LYS A 64 -17.72 -10.13 -11.10
N ASN A 65 -18.69 -9.31 -10.70
CA ASN A 65 -18.75 -7.88 -11.00
C ASN A 65 -18.22 -7.01 -9.84
N VAL A 66 -17.97 -7.57 -8.65
CA VAL A 66 -17.34 -6.86 -7.53
C VAL A 66 -15.98 -7.45 -7.26
N VAL A 67 -14.94 -6.61 -7.26
CA VAL A 67 -13.55 -7.07 -7.10
C VAL A 67 -12.85 -6.29 -6.00
N VAL A 68 -12.18 -7.01 -5.10
CA VAL A 68 -11.38 -6.40 -4.02
C VAL A 68 -9.91 -6.49 -4.39
N HIS A 69 -9.22 -5.36 -4.32
CA HIS A 69 -7.81 -5.19 -4.68
C HIS A 69 -7.01 -4.74 -3.48
N ASN A 70 -5.69 -4.96 -3.55
CA ASN A 70 -4.75 -4.44 -2.57
C ASN A 70 -3.84 -3.39 -3.21
N LEU A 71 -3.52 -2.33 -2.47
CA LEU A 71 -2.70 -1.21 -2.91
C LEU A 71 -1.61 -0.98 -1.87
N SER A 72 -0.35 -0.96 -2.31
CA SER A 72 0.79 -0.63 -1.46
C SER A 72 1.46 0.65 -1.99
N PRO A 73 1.26 1.80 -1.33
CA PRO A 73 1.89 3.06 -1.73
C PRO A 73 3.38 3.10 -1.37
N GLY A 74 3.86 2.16 -0.55
CA GLY A 74 5.20 2.23 0.01
C GLY A 74 5.27 3.25 1.14
N MET A 75 6.42 3.89 1.29
CA MET A 75 6.63 4.91 2.30
C MET A 75 6.34 6.29 1.72
N VAL A 76 5.38 6.98 2.31
CA VAL A 76 4.90 8.29 1.86
C VAL A 76 5.22 9.31 2.95
N THR A 77 5.74 10.48 2.60
CA THR A 77 6.06 11.57 3.54
C THR A 77 4.79 12.21 4.12
N THR A 78 4.12 11.49 5.01
CA THR A 78 2.94 11.96 5.77
C THR A 78 3.34 12.38 7.17
N ASP A 79 2.51 13.19 7.82
CA ASP A 79 2.74 13.60 9.22
C ASP A 79 2.89 12.40 10.15
N LEU A 80 2.14 11.33 9.90
CA LEU A 80 2.26 10.07 10.64
C LEU A 80 3.66 9.47 10.50
N LEU A 81 4.21 9.42 9.29
CA LEU A 81 5.56 8.91 9.07
C LEU A 81 6.61 9.82 9.72
N MET A 82 6.48 11.13 9.51
CA MET A 82 7.44 12.12 9.99
C MET A 82 7.49 12.18 11.52
N SER A 83 6.36 11.97 12.21
CA SER A 83 6.30 11.87 13.67
C SER A 83 7.12 10.71 14.24
N GLY A 84 7.36 9.66 13.43
CA GLY A 84 8.16 8.49 13.80
C GLY A 84 9.67 8.65 13.59
N ALA A 85 10.14 9.80 13.07
CA ALA A 85 11.52 10.00 12.64
C ALA A 85 12.51 10.34 13.79
N THR A 86 12.40 9.63 14.90
CA THR A 86 13.13 9.95 16.14
C THR A 86 14.49 9.27 16.26
N THR A 87 14.81 8.31 15.38
CA THR A 87 16.04 7.52 15.44
C THR A 87 16.87 7.68 14.17
N LYS A 88 18.20 7.48 14.27
CA LYS A 88 19.12 7.52 13.12
C LYS A 88 18.67 6.57 12.01
N GLN A 89 18.24 5.37 12.38
CA GLN A 89 17.73 4.36 11.44
C GLN A 89 16.43 4.83 10.76
N ALA A 90 15.50 5.42 11.49
CA ALA A 90 14.26 5.95 10.90
C ALA A 90 14.56 7.10 9.92
N LYS A 91 15.41 8.07 10.31
CA LYS A 91 15.86 9.17 9.45
C LYS A 91 16.48 8.64 8.14
N PHE A 92 17.37 7.66 8.25
CA PHE A 92 18.00 7.00 7.09
C PHE A 92 16.95 6.42 6.14
N PHE A 93 16.06 5.55 6.64
CA PHE A 93 15.07 4.91 5.77
C PHE A 93 14.11 5.93 5.16
N ILE A 94 13.65 6.92 5.94
CA ILE A 94 12.76 7.99 5.45
C ILE A 94 13.40 8.72 4.26
N ASN A 95 14.64 9.17 4.39
CA ASN A 95 15.31 9.89 3.31
C ASN A 95 15.53 9.03 2.05
N VAL A 96 15.84 7.75 2.22
CA VAL A 96 16.14 6.84 1.12
C VAL A 96 14.88 6.43 0.35
N LEU A 97 13.85 6.00 1.09
CA LEU A 97 12.73 5.23 0.56
C LEU A 97 11.42 6.03 0.48
N ALA A 98 11.28 7.13 1.23
CA ALA A 98 10.04 7.91 1.20
C ALA A 98 9.94 8.73 -0.08
N GLU A 99 8.73 8.82 -0.61
CA GLU A 99 8.38 9.72 -1.70
C GLU A 99 7.19 10.60 -1.28
N PRO A 100 7.05 11.80 -1.88
CA PRO A 100 5.93 12.66 -1.58
C PRO A 100 4.63 12.11 -2.18
N PRO A 101 3.48 12.49 -1.62
CA PRO A 101 2.19 11.90 -2.00
C PRO A 101 1.82 12.10 -3.46
N ASP A 102 2.21 13.22 -4.08
CA ASP A 102 2.02 13.52 -5.49
C ASP A 102 2.76 12.53 -6.39
N VAL A 103 4.02 12.21 -6.08
CA VAL A 103 4.82 11.22 -6.83
C VAL A 103 4.18 9.85 -6.75
N VAL A 104 3.70 9.46 -5.56
CA VAL A 104 3.04 8.17 -5.36
C VAL A 104 1.69 8.14 -6.08
N ALA A 105 0.91 9.22 -6.02
CA ALA A 105 -0.38 9.34 -6.72
C ALA A 105 -0.22 9.29 -8.24
N ASN A 106 0.80 9.97 -8.80
CA ASN A 106 1.11 9.95 -10.23
C ASN A 106 1.37 8.54 -10.76
N TYR A 107 1.88 7.64 -9.91
CA TYR A 107 1.97 6.22 -10.24
C TYR A 107 0.67 5.46 -9.98
N LEU A 108 0.06 5.60 -8.80
CA LEU A 108 -1.07 4.73 -8.41
C LEU A 108 -2.36 5.04 -9.19
N VAL A 109 -2.67 6.32 -9.42
CA VAL A 109 -3.95 6.72 -10.03
C VAL A 109 -4.13 6.15 -11.44
N PRO A 110 -3.16 6.24 -12.37
CA PRO A 110 -3.30 5.62 -13.69
C PRO A 110 -3.45 4.11 -13.62
N ASN A 111 -2.70 3.45 -12.73
CA ASN A 111 -2.76 1.99 -12.55
C ASN A 111 -4.14 1.55 -12.01
N ILE A 112 -4.68 2.26 -11.02
CA ILE A 112 -6.03 2.02 -10.48
C ILE A 112 -7.09 2.20 -11.57
N ARG A 113 -7.03 3.31 -12.33
CA ARG A 113 -8.00 3.61 -13.39
C ARG A 113 -7.95 2.60 -14.54
N SER A 114 -6.78 2.04 -14.84
CA SER A 114 -6.62 1.09 -15.94
C SER A 114 -7.37 -0.23 -15.73
N ILE A 115 -7.61 -0.64 -14.47
CA ILE A 115 -8.29 -1.90 -14.13
C ILE A 115 -9.75 -1.92 -14.61
N PRO A 116 -10.62 -0.98 -14.16
CA PRO A 116 -12.01 -0.95 -14.62
C PRO A 116 -12.12 -0.63 -16.11
N THR A 117 -11.25 0.25 -16.65
CA THR A 117 -11.26 0.58 -18.09
C THR A 117 -10.99 -0.63 -18.98
N ARG A 118 -10.21 -1.61 -18.51
CA ARG A 118 -9.93 -2.86 -19.23
C ARG A 118 -10.97 -3.95 -18.97
N GLY A 119 -11.98 -3.70 -18.14
CA GLY A 119 -12.96 -4.70 -17.71
C GLY A 119 -12.34 -5.85 -16.91
N SER A 120 -11.18 -5.63 -16.25
CA SER A 120 -10.49 -6.69 -15.53
C SER A 120 -11.21 -7.04 -14.24
N THR A 121 -11.72 -8.27 -14.16
CA THR A 121 -12.34 -8.83 -12.95
C THR A 121 -11.34 -9.55 -12.03
N LYS A 122 -10.07 -9.60 -12.42
CA LYS A 122 -9.02 -10.26 -11.63
C LYS A 122 -8.60 -9.41 -10.43
N PRO A 123 -8.54 -9.98 -9.21
CA PRO A 123 -7.94 -9.29 -8.08
C PRO A 123 -6.48 -8.93 -8.35
N THR A 124 -6.07 -7.72 -7.96
CA THR A 124 -4.72 -7.22 -8.22
C THR A 124 -4.07 -6.65 -6.97
N TYR A 125 -2.73 -6.69 -6.96
CA TYR A 125 -1.93 -6.04 -5.94
C TYR A 125 -0.98 -5.02 -6.58
N ILE A 126 -1.37 -3.74 -6.57
CA ILE A 126 -0.56 -2.65 -7.13
C ILE A 126 0.43 -2.17 -6.07
N ARG A 127 1.73 -2.12 -6.39
CA ARG A 127 2.79 -1.74 -5.45
C ARG A 127 3.71 -0.68 -6.04
N PHE A 128 3.74 0.51 -5.42
CA PHE A 128 4.68 1.58 -5.81
C PHE A 128 6.12 1.29 -5.38
N LEU A 129 6.29 0.80 -4.15
CA LEU A 129 7.60 0.43 -3.58
C LEU A 129 7.72 -1.09 -3.55
N THR A 130 8.44 -1.62 -4.52
CA THR A 130 8.76 -3.05 -4.63
C THR A 130 10.08 -3.36 -3.91
N GLY A 131 10.35 -4.64 -3.65
CA GLY A 131 11.62 -5.06 -3.06
C GLY A 131 12.84 -4.65 -3.89
N LEU A 132 12.75 -4.80 -5.22
CA LEU A 132 13.78 -4.37 -6.17
C LEU A 132 14.01 -2.85 -6.12
N LYS A 133 12.93 -2.05 -6.09
CA LYS A 133 13.02 -0.59 -6.01
C LYS A 133 13.60 -0.13 -4.67
N ALA A 134 13.23 -0.78 -3.57
CA ALA A 134 13.80 -0.48 -2.26
C ALA A 134 15.29 -0.83 -2.21
N TYR A 135 15.68 -2.01 -2.74
CA TYR A 135 17.07 -2.43 -2.79
C TYR A 135 17.93 -1.49 -3.64
N SER A 136 17.47 -1.08 -4.82
CA SER A 136 18.22 -0.16 -5.68
C SER A 136 18.41 1.21 -5.04
N GLN A 137 17.39 1.73 -4.35
CA GLN A 137 17.49 2.99 -3.61
C GLN A 137 18.48 2.90 -2.44
N ILE A 138 18.45 1.81 -1.67
CA ILE A 138 19.40 1.57 -0.57
C ILE A 138 20.83 1.39 -1.11
N PHE A 139 21.02 0.64 -2.19
CA PHE A 139 22.33 0.47 -2.81
C PHE A 139 22.87 1.82 -3.32
N SER A 140 22.06 2.60 -4.03
CA SER A 140 22.44 3.92 -4.51
C SER A 140 22.80 4.88 -3.36
N ARG A 141 22.09 4.78 -2.24
CA ARG A 141 22.43 5.50 -1.00
C ARG A 141 23.81 5.12 -0.48
N ILE A 142 24.11 3.83 -0.38
CA ILE A 142 25.37 3.31 0.19
C ILE A 142 26.56 3.59 -0.75
N ALA A 143 26.40 3.34 -2.05
CA ALA A 143 27.48 3.46 -3.03
C ALA A 143 27.78 4.90 -3.45
N PHE A 144 26.76 5.75 -3.57
CA PHE A 144 26.89 7.09 -4.16
C PHE A 144 26.41 8.23 -3.25
N GLY A 145 26.01 7.93 -2.00
CA GLY A 145 25.50 8.94 -1.07
C GLY A 145 24.15 9.55 -1.49
N ALA A 146 23.48 9.01 -2.50
CA ALA A 146 22.24 9.57 -3.05
C ALA A 146 21.17 9.74 -1.97
N ARG A 147 20.33 10.78 -2.10
CA ARG A 147 19.19 11.05 -1.20
C ARG A 147 19.56 11.28 0.28
N ARG A 148 20.81 11.67 0.59
CA ARG A 148 21.19 12.15 1.94
C ARG A 148 20.36 13.36 2.33
N ASN A 149 19.90 13.43 3.58
CA ASN A 149 19.28 14.64 4.15
C ASN A 149 18.09 15.18 3.32
N ARG A 150 17.42 14.32 2.55
CA ARG A 150 16.40 14.75 1.57
C ARG A 150 15.18 15.39 2.24
N TYR A 151 14.74 14.85 3.36
CA TYR A 151 13.58 15.33 4.11
C TYR A 151 13.92 15.62 5.57
N ILE A 152 14.84 14.86 6.15
CA ILE A 152 15.21 14.97 7.56
C ILE A 152 16.74 15.03 7.66
N PRO A 153 17.32 15.99 8.41
CA PRO A 153 18.76 15.99 8.66
C PRO A 153 19.21 14.71 9.38
N GLU A 154 20.14 13.99 8.77
CA GLU A 154 20.85 12.84 9.34
C GLU A 154 22.10 13.32 10.09
N ASP A 155 22.31 12.78 11.29
CA ASP A 155 23.46 13.08 12.16
C ASP A 155 24.74 12.35 11.69
#